data_AF-N9VJ26-F1
#
_entry.id   AF-N9VJ26-F1
#
_cell.length_a   1.000
_cell.length_b   1.000
_cell.length_c   1.000
_cell.angle_alpha   90.00
_cell.angle_beta   90.00
_cell.angle_gamma   90.00
#
_symmetry.space_group_name_H-M   'P 1'
#
loop_
_entity.id
_entity.type
_entity.pdbx_description
1 polymer ?
#
loop_
_entity_poly.entity_id
_entity_poly.type
_entity_poly.pdbx_seq_one_letter_code
_entity_poly.pdbx_strand_id
1 'polypeptide(L)'
;MTRITGSEPGFYQDLGELQKIKSNPDQRAALEAAAGQFEVTFLQTVLKHMRAASDALQDEDEKLIKGNELYRDMYDSQLAMGLVKGGGIGLTRQMVAQLEPPLKNPATAVASGSENLAAFTQPLHFKQTRKAD
;
A
#
# COMPACT_ATOMS: atom_id res chain seq x y z
N MET A 1 11.09 -18.29 40.53
CA MET A 1 10.34 -18.79 39.37
C MET A 1 9.62 -17.61 38.74
N THR A 2 10.25 -16.95 37.76
CA THR A 2 9.71 -15.72 37.15
C THR A 2 8.80 -16.11 35.99
N ARG A 3 7.52 -15.75 36.09
CA ARG A 3 6.50 -15.95 35.05
C ARG A 3 6.91 -15.15 33.82
N ILE A 4 7.23 -15.85 32.74
CA ILE A 4 7.40 -15.24 31.42
C ILE A 4 5.98 -14.95 30.93
N THR A 5 5.49 -13.72 31.13
CA THR A 5 4.34 -13.22 30.39
C THR A 5 4.81 -12.98 28.97
N GLY A 6 4.59 -13.96 28.10
CA GLY A 6 4.75 -13.79 26.66
C GLY A 6 3.75 -12.76 26.17
N SER A 7 4.17 -11.50 26.14
CA SER A 7 3.61 -10.53 25.19
C SER A 7 4.13 -10.98 23.83
N GLU A 8 3.23 -11.53 23.03
CA GLU A 8 3.54 -12.10 21.71
C GLU A 8 4.34 -11.12 20.85
N PRO A 9 5.25 -11.60 19.98
CA PRO A 9 5.85 -10.77 18.95
C PRO A 9 4.73 -10.32 18.01
N GLY A 10 4.11 -9.19 18.33
CA GLY A 10 3.14 -8.56 17.47
C GLY A 10 3.80 -8.33 16.12
N PHE A 11 3.24 -8.91 15.07
CA PHE A 11 2.73 -8.17 13.91
C PHE A 11 2.34 -9.14 12.79
N TYR A 12 1.03 -9.28 12.60
CA TYR A 12 0.37 -9.65 11.35
C TYR A 12 -1.04 -9.06 11.45
N GLN A 13 -1.27 -7.86 10.91
CA GLN A 13 -2.62 -7.31 10.72
C GLN A 13 -3.46 -7.31 12.02
N ASP A 14 -3.20 -6.39 12.97
CA ASP A 14 -3.99 -6.31 14.23
C ASP A 14 -5.48 -6.08 13.92
N LEU A 15 -6.23 -7.19 13.85
CA LEU A 15 -7.66 -7.22 13.55
C LEU A 15 -8.45 -6.49 14.65
N GLY A 16 -7.91 -6.43 15.87
CA GLY A 16 -8.49 -5.69 16.98
C GLY A 16 -8.42 -4.19 16.76
N GLU A 17 -7.28 -3.68 16.29
CA GLU A 17 -7.14 -2.26 15.92
C GLU A 17 -8.05 -1.91 14.74
N LEU A 18 -8.18 -2.79 13.73
CA LEU A 18 -9.12 -2.58 12.62
C LEU A 18 -10.58 -2.51 13.09
N GLN A 19 -10.97 -3.34 14.07
CA GLN A 19 -12.32 -3.29 14.65
C GLN A 19 -12.57 -1.99 15.42
N LYS A 20 -11.57 -1.48 16.14
CA LYS A 20 -11.64 -0.19 16.84
C LYS A 20 -11.74 0.99 15.86
N ILE A 21 -11.00 0.92 14.76
CA ILE A 21 -11.09 1.92 13.68
C ILE A 21 -12.50 1.92 13.09
N LYS A 22 -13.08 0.74 12.83
CA LYS A 22 -14.43 0.62 12.27
C LYS A 22 -15.53 1.14 13.20
N SER A 23 -15.38 0.98 14.52
CA SER A 23 -16.38 1.43 15.51
C SER A 23 -16.20 2.88 15.95
N ASN A 24 -15.17 3.58 15.44
CA ASN A 24 -14.89 4.96 15.83
C ASN A 24 -15.94 5.93 15.24
N PRO A 25 -16.61 6.75 16.07
CA PRO A 25 -17.57 7.75 15.59
C PRO A 25 -16.91 8.88 14.77
N ASP A 26 -15.62 9.12 14.94
CA ASP A 26 -14.87 10.07 14.11
C ASP A 26 -14.35 9.39 12.84
N GLN A 27 -15.10 9.55 11.75
CA GLN A 27 -14.77 8.96 10.46
C GLN A 27 -13.44 9.45 9.89
N ARG A 28 -13.01 10.67 10.22
CA ARG A 28 -11.74 11.23 9.72
C ARG A 28 -10.56 10.61 10.46
N ALA A 29 -10.64 10.52 11.78
CA ALA A 29 -9.62 9.85 12.58
C ALA A 29 -9.55 8.34 12.24
N ALA A 30 -10.69 7.71 11.99
CA ALA A 30 -10.77 6.33 11.52
C ALA A 30 -10.08 6.13 10.16
N LEU A 31 -10.34 7.05 9.21
CA LEU A 31 -9.72 7.01 7.88
C LEU A 31 -8.20 7.18 7.95
N GLU A 32 -7.70 8.11 8.78
CA GLU A 32 -6.27 8.32 8.97
C GLU A 32 -5.59 7.08 9.58
N ALA A 33 -6.22 6.47 10.58
CA ALA A 33 -5.72 5.24 11.20
C ALA A 33 -5.72 4.06 10.21
N ALA A 34 -6.79 3.89 9.42
CA ALA A 34 -6.86 2.85 8.39
C ALA A 34 -5.82 3.05 7.28
N ALA A 35 -5.66 4.28 6.81
CA ALA A 35 -4.67 4.63 5.79
C ALA A 35 -3.23 4.42 6.28
N GLY A 36 -2.95 4.71 7.56
CA GLY A 36 -1.67 4.38 8.20
C GLY A 36 -1.38 2.87 8.23
N GLN A 37 -2.37 2.05 8.57
CA GLN A 37 -2.22 0.58 8.55
C GLN A 37 -2.02 0.03 7.13
N PHE A 38 -2.68 0.64 6.15
CA PHE A 38 -2.47 0.32 4.75
C PHE A 38 -1.05 0.66 4.30
N GLU A 39 -0.51 1.83 4.66
CA GLU A 39 0.85 2.23 4.30
C GLU A 39 1.90 1.29 4.89
N VAL A 40 1.70 0.80 6.12
CA VAL A 40 2.57 -0.24 6.73
C VAL A 40 2.57 -1.51 5.88
N THR A 41 1.39 -2.02 5.53
CA THR A 41 1.25 -3.26 4.74
C THR A 41 1.85 -3.11 3.33
N PHE A 42 1.65 -1.94 2.73
CA PHE A 42 2.22 -1.61 1.44
C PHE A 42 3.75 -1.60 1.49
N LEU A 43 4.35 -0.90 2.47
CA LEU A 43 5.80 -0.87 2.63
C LEU A 43 6.39 -2.26 2.88
N GLN A 44 5.74 -3.09 3.71
CA GLN A 44 6.15 -4.48 3.92
C GLN A 44 6.19 -5.26 2.59
N THR A 45 5.17 -5.09 1.76
CA THR A 45 5.08 -5.74 0.45
C THR A 45 6.16 -5.23 -0.51
N VAL A 46 6.39 -3.91 -0.55
CA VAL A 46 7.47 -3.31 -1.36
C VAL A 46 8.83 -3.83 -0.94
N LEU A 47 9.15 -3.82 0.36
CA LEU A 47 10.43 -4.33 0.89
C LEU A 47 10.62 -5.81 0.56
N LYS A 48 9.57 -6.61 0.71
CA LYS A 48 9.57 -8.03 0.31
C LYS A 48 9.85 -8.21 -1.18
N HIS A 49 9.23 -7.41 -2.05
CA HIS A 49 9.49 -7.47 -3.49
C HIS A 49 10.90 -7.01 -3.86
N MET A 50 11.45 -5.98 -3.21
CA MET A 50 12.83 -5.56 -3.42
C MET A 50 13.82 -6.68 -3.07
N ARG A 51 13.56 -7.41 -1.99
CA ARG A 51 14.37 -8.59 -1.63
C ARG A 51 14.16 -9.73 -2.59
N ALA A 52 12.93 -10.06 -2.96
CA ALA A 52 12.66 -11.11 -3.95
C ALA A 52 13.37 -10.82 -5.28
N ALA A 53 13.42 -9.55 -5.71
CA ALA A 53 14.18 -9.14 -6.88
C ALA A 53 15.70 -9.30 -6.68
N SER A 54 16.22 -8.97 -5.49
CA SER A 54 17.63 -9.17 -5.15
C SER A 54 18.00 -10.65 -5.13
N ASP A 55 17.16 -11.48 -4.52
CA ASP A 55 17.32 -12.93 -4.43
C ASP A 55 17.23 -13.60 -5.82
N ALA A 56 16.45 -13.03 -6.75
CA ALA A 56 16.37 -13.49 -8.15
C ALA A 56 17.60 -13.10 -9.00
N LEU A 57 18.34 -12.07 -8.59
CA LEU A 57 19.60 -11.64 -9.22
C LEU A 57 20.82 -12.33 -8.61
N GLN A 58 20.65 -13.06 -7.50
CA GLN A 58 21.72 -13.76 -6.82
C GLN A 58 22.05 -15.09 -7.54
N ASP A 59 23.34 -15.39 -7.66
CA ASP A 59 23.81 -16.64 -8.23
C ASP A 59 23.32 -17.86 -7.42
N GLU A 60 23.09 -18.99 -8.09
CA GLU A 60 22.57 -20.23 -7.48
C GLU A 60 23.43 -20.70 -6.28
N ASP A 61 24.73 -20.39 -6.29
CA ASP A 61 25.70 -20.72 -5.23
C ASP A 61 25.58 -19.80 -3.99
N GLU A 62 24.99 -18.61 -4.15
CA GLU A 62 24.79 -17.62 -3.08
C GLU A 62 23.34 -17.57 -2.56
N LYS A 63 22.45 -18.47 -3.00
CA LYS A 63 21.09 -18.59 -2.44
C LYS A 63 21.17 -18.94 -0.96
N LEU A 64 21.12 -17.92 -0.11
CA LEU A 64 21.28 -18.08 1.32
C LEU A 64 20.15 -18.93 1.92
N ILE A 65 20.52 -19.62 2.99
CA ILE A 65 19.78 -20.66 3.71
C ILE A 65 18.32 -20.25 3.97
N LYS A 66 17.37 -21.10 3.54
CA LYS A 66 15.89 -20.97 3.69
C LYS A 66 15.39 -20.64 5.11
N GLY A 67 16.21 -20.78 6.15
CA GLY A 67 15.86 -20.42 7.53
C GLY A 67 15.95 -18.92 7.85
N ASN A 68 16.64 -18.13 7.01
CA ASN A 68 16.80 -16.69 7.24
C ASN A 68 15.56 -15.88 6.81
N GLU A 69 14.68 -16.42 5.98
CA GLU A 69 13.49 -15.74 5.45
C GLU A 69 12.54 -15.27 6.56
N LEU A 70 12.27 -16.10 7.58
CA LEU A 70 11.39 -15.73 8.68
C LEU A 70 11.92 -14.54 9.48
N TYR A 71 13.22 -14.54 9.81
CA TYR A 71 13.85 -13.42 10.52
C TYR A 71 13.91 -12.16 9.66
N ARG A 72 14.15 -12.35 8.37
CA ARG A 72 14.12 -11.32 7.33
C ARG A 72 12.75 -10.64 7.26
N ASP A 73 11.68 -11.42 7.24
CA ASP A 73 10.29 -10.93 7.19
C ASP A 73 9.92 -10.19 8.48
N MET A 74 10.36 -10.70 9.65
CA MET A 74 10.13 -10.04 10.93
C MET A 74 10.87 -8.70 11.03
N TYR A 75 12.09 -8.64 10.50
CA TYR A 75 12.86 -7.41 10.42
C TYR A 75 12.20 -6.39 9.50
N ASP A 76 11.75 -6.80 8.31
CA ASP A 76 11.07 -5.90 7.37
C ASP A 76 9.76 -5.38 7.95
N SER A 77 9.06 -6.21 8.73
CA SER A 77 7.85 -5.80 9.45
C SER A 77 8.16 -4.67 10.45
N GLN A 78 9.24 -4.79 11.22
CA GLN A 78 9.66 -3.74 12.15
C GLN A 78 10.15 -2.47 11.43
N LEU A 79 10.90 -2.65 10.34
CA LEU A 79 11.39 -1.54 9.53
C LEU A 79 10.25 -0.74 8.92
N ALA A 80 9.28 -1.43 8.29
CA ALA A 80 8.10 -0.79 7.69
C ALA A 80 7.31 0.01 8.74
N MET A 81 7.11 -0.57 9.94
CA MET A 81 6.46 0.16 11.04
C MET A 81 7.25 1.38 11.49
N GLY A 82 8.57 1.27 11.63
CA GLY A 82 9.44 2.38 12.01
C GLY A 82 9.38 3.52 10.99
N LEU A 83 9.39 3.18 9.70
CA LEU A 83 9.28 4.14 8.60
C LEU A 83 7.95 4.88 8.62
N VAL A 84 6.82 4.17 8.78
CA VAL A 84 5.50 4.80 8.85
C VAL A 84 5.37 5.69 10.08
N LYS A 85 5.85 5.23 11.26
CA LYS A 85 5.86 6.06 12.48
C LYS A 85 6.74 7.32 12.34
N GLY A 86 7.83 7.25 11.58
CA GLY A 86 8.74 8.36 11.32
C GLY A 86 8.24 9.39 10.30
N GLY A 87 7.07 9.17 9.69
CA GLY A 87 6.50 10.08 8.68
C GLY A 87 6.11 9.40 7.37
N GLY A 88 6.45 8.12 7.20
CA GLY A 88 6.08 7.31 6.05
C GLY A 88 6.61 7.86 4.72
N ILE A 89 6.00 7.40 3.62
CA ILE A 89 6.19 7.93 2.27
C ILE A 89 5.12 8.99 1.92
N GLY A 90 4.17 9.24 2.84
CA GLY A 90 3.10 10.21 2.67
C GLY A 90 1.86 9.65 1.97
N LEU A 91 1.78 8.32 1.80
CA LEU A 91 0.63 7.67 1.16
C LEU A 91 -0.64 7.83 2.00
N THR A 92 -0.52 7.73 3.33
CA THR A 92 -1.62 7.97 4.27
C THR A 92 -2.30 9.33 4.01
N ARG A 93 -1.50 10.39 3.84
CA ARG A 93 -2.03 11.75 3.61
C ARG A 93 -2.79 11.84 2.30
N GLN A 94 -2.31 11.18 1.24
CA GLN A 94 -3.02 11.17 -0.04
C GLN A 94 -4.29 10.35 -0.01
N MET A 95 -4.29 9.20 0.67
CA MET A 95 -5.51 8.42 0.87
C MET A 95 -6.55 9.23 1.64
N VAL A 96 -6.16 9.91 2.73
CA VAL A 96 -7.05 10.80 3.47
C VAL A 96 -7.57 11.93 2.57
N ALA A 97 -6.70 12.61 1.82
CA ALA A 97 -7.10 13.71 0.95
C ALA A 97 -8.07 13.28 -0.16
N GLN A 98 -7.94 12.06 -0.70
CA GLN A 98 -8.82 11.53 -1.74
C GLN A 98 -10.14 10.97 -1.18
N LEU A 99 -10.13 10.43 0.04
CA LEU A 99 -11.28 9.76 0.64
C LEU A 99 -12.05 10.64 1.65
N GLU A 100 -11.48 11.75 2.13
CA GLU A 100 -12.18 12.74 2.95
C GLU A 100 -13.34 13.46 2.20
N PRO A 101 -13.20 13.88 0.93
CA PRO A 101 -14.30 14.48 0.17
C PRO A 101 -15.55 13.58 0.03
N PRO A 102 -15.44 12.27 -0.30
CA PRO A 102 -16.62 11.39 -0.37
C PRO A 102 -17.27 11.10 0.98
N LEU A 103 -16.56 11.23 2.12
CA LEU A 103 -17.20 11.16 3.44
C LEU A 103 -18.13 12.36 3.71
N LYS A 104 -17.88 13.52 3.08
CA LYS A 104 -18.73 14.71 3.16
C LYS A 104 -19.93 14.68 2.20
N ASN A 105 -19.87 13.86 1.14
CA ASN A 105 -20.93 13.76 0.14
C ASN A 105 -21.12 12.29 -0.29
N PRO A 106 -22.08 11.54 0.27
CA PRO A 106 -22.33 10.14 -0.09
C PRO A 106 -22.88 9.96 -1.51
N ALA A 107 -23.15 11.04 -2.25
CA ALA A 107 -23.74 11.03 -3.58
C ALA A 107 -22.73 11.05 -4.73
N THR A 108 -21.42 11.20 -4.47
CA THR A 108 -20.42 11.27 -5.54
C THR A 108 -19.44 10.10 -5.40
N ALA A 109 -19.80 8.98 -6.02
CA ALA A 109 -18.90 7.85 -6.19
C ALA A 109 -17.67 8.30 -6.98
N VAL A 110 -16.51 8.38 -6.33
CA VAL A 110 -15.22 8.75 -6.93
C VAL A 110 -14.67 7.71 -7.92
N ALA A 111 -15.46 6.69 -8.28
CA ALA A 111 -15.13 5.68 -9.29
C ALA A 111 -16.32 5.39 -10.23
N SER A 112 -17.20 6.35 -10.46
CA SER A 112 -18.21 6.28 -11.53
C SER A 112 -17.92 7.32 -12.61
N GLY A 113 -16.65 7.49 -12.95
CA GLY A 113 -16.26 8.12 -14.20
C GLY A 113 -16.20 7.05 -15.28
N SER A 114 -17.32 6.78 -15.95
CA SER A 114 -17.33 6.24 -17.31
C SER A 114 -16.78 7.31 -18.27
N GLU A 115 -15.57 7.80 -18.03
CA GLU A 115 -14.98 8.87 -18.80
C GLU A 115 -13.85 8.32 -19.67
N ASN A 116 -14.23 8.11 -20.93
CA ASN A 116 -13.38 8.14 -22.11
C ASN A 116 -12.36 7.01 -22.34
N LEU A 117 -12.88 5.80 -22.53
CA LEU A 117 -12.26 4.83 -23.45
C LEU A 117 -12.12 5.36 -24.89
N ALA A 118 -12.83 6.44 -25.23
CA ALA A 118 -12.72 7.14 -26.52
C ALA A 118 -11.34 7.78 -26.76
N ALA A 119 -10.57 8.08 -25.70
CA ALA A 119 -9.21 8.61 -25.85
C ALA A 119 -8.23 7.58 -26.43
N PHE A 120 -8.52 6.27 -26.27
CA PHE A 120 -7.68 5.18 -26.75
C PHE A 120 -7.97 4.78 -28.21
N THR A 121 -9.01 5.33 -28.82
CA THR A 121 -9.44 4.99 -30.18
C THR A 121 -9.32 6.18 -31.13
N GLN A 122 -8.26 6.97 -31.04
CA GLN A 122 -7.95 7.92 -32.12
C GLN A 122 -7.41 7.13 -33.32
N PRO A 123 -8.14 7.03 -34.46
CA PRO A 123 -7.54 6.59 -35.70
C PRO A 123 -6.51 7.64 -36.15
N LEU A 124 -5.34 7.18 -36.61
CA LEU A 124 -4.29 8.05 -37.15
C LEU A 124 -4.87 8.89 -38.29
N HIS A 125 -4.95 10.21 -38.07
CA HIS A 125 -5.35 11.17 -39.08
C HIS A 125 -4.24 11.25 -40.15
N PHE A 126 -4.32 10.42 -41.18
CA PHE A 126 -3.48 10.58 -42.37
C PHE A 126 -3.98 11.81 -43.12
N LYS A 127 -3.23 12.92 -43.02
CA LYS A 127 -3.47 14.11 -43.82
C LYS A 127 -3.22 13.75 -45.28
N GLN A 128 -4.29 13.47 -46.01
CA GLN A 128 -4.27 13.25 -47.45
C GLN A 128 -3.78 14.55 -48.11
N THR A 129 -2.50 14.58 -48.48
CA THR A 129 -1.96 15.63 -49.33
C THR A 129 -2.63 15.51 -50.69
N ARG A 130 -3.62 16.36 -50.97
CA ARG A 130 -3.98 16.68 -52.35
C ARG A 130 -2.72 17.30 -52.99
N LYS A 131 -2.06 16.57 -53.88
CA LYS A 131 -1.29 17.20 -54.93
C LYS A 131 -2.29 17.79 -55.92
N ALA A 132 -2.23 19.12 -56.07
CA ALA A 132 -2.71 19.80 -57.25
C ALA A 132 -1.49 20.00 -58.17
N ASP A 133 -1.73 19.80 -59.46
CA ASP A 133 -0.81 19.86 -60.61
C ASP A 133 0.27 18.75 -60.72
#